data_AF-A0A8T4UGL3-F1
#
_entry.id   AF-A0A8T4UGL3-F1
#
_cell.length_a   1.000
_cell.length_b   1.000
_cell.length_c   1.000
_cell.angle_alpha   90.00
_cell.angle_beta   90.00
_cell.angle_gamma   90.00
#
_symmetry.space_group_name_H-M   'P 1'
#
loop_
_entity.id
_entity.type
_entity.pdbx_description
1 polymer ?
#
loop_
_entity_poly.entity_id
_entity_poly.type
_entity_poly.pdbx_seq_one_letter_code
_entity_poly.pdbx_strand_id
1 'polypeptide(L)'
;MLANSKELEKYLVAVLKHSMEVHYYLEKLNLHSFNGLHDLDRPNNKFETNIALRLALGFREGNAETEFKQEIESGIQLHRKQKHHQILKKTNLETSEYSELLIDIICAVKEQRSYHKKRAWDEILEHIELELPNPKLKDLAKALIEKMREIREPEVNKITNLREFPNIGLEENLYKKFRVRCAEALEAFYKELGLLLFKRLKNSPTKDL
;
A
#
# COMPACT_ATOMS: atom_id res chain seq x y z
N MET A 1 16.50 14.74 -7.48
CA MET A 1 16.31 13.85 -8.66
C MET A 1 14.93 13.19 -8.57
N LEU A 2 14.34 12.69 -9.66
CA LEU A 2 13.07 11.94 -9.64
C LEU A 2 13.26 10.54 -10.26
N ALA A 3 12.39 9.60 -9.90
CA ALA A 3 12.45 8.22 -10.39
C ALA A 3 12.22 8.13 -11.90
N ASN A 4 12.84 7.12 -12.53
CA ASN A 4 12.54 6.76 -13.92
C ASN A 4 11.28 5.87 -14.01
N SER A 5 10.85 5.54 -15.23
CA SER A 5 9.64 4.74 -15.46
C SER A 5 9.70 3.35 -14.83
N LYS A 6 10.84 2.65 -14.89
CA LYS A 6 10.99 1.29 -14.33
C LYS A 6 10.87 1.30 -12.80
N GLU A 7 11.47 2.28 -12.16
CA GLU A 7 11.35 2.52 -10.72
C GLU A 7 9.91 2.82 -10.32
N LEU A 8 9.26 3.71 -11.07
CA LEU A 8 7.86 4.10 -10.84
C LEU A 8 6.90 2.92 -11.03
N GLU A 9 7.07 2.13 -12.08
CA GLU A 9 6.27 0.91 -12.33
C GLU A 9 6.35 -0.08 -11.16
N LYS A 10 7.58 -0.40 -10.70
CA LYS A 10 7.80 -1.30 -9.56
C LYS A 10 7.11 -0.77 -8.30
N TYR A 11 7.29 0.52 -8.02
CA TYR A 11 6.70 1.18 -6.86
C TYR A 11 5.16 1.12 -6.91
N LEU A 12 4.54 1.51 -8.02
CA LEU A 12 3.09 1.53 -8.15
C LEU A 12 2.48 0.13 -8.02
N VAL A 13 3.14 -0.90 -8.56
CA VAL A 13 2.72 -2.29 -8.39
C VAL A 13 2.80 -2.73 -6.93
N ALA A 14 3.88 -2.36 -6.22
CA ALA A 14 4.02 -2.66 -4.79
C ALA A 14 2.92 -1.99 -3.95
N VAL A 15 2.61 -0.72 -4.25
CA VAL A 15 1.51 0.01 -3.60
C VAL A 15 0.16 -0.64 -3.87
N LEU A 16 -0.12 -1.04 -5.11
CA LEU A 16 -1.36 -1.73 -5.47
C LEU A 16 -1.50 -3.07 -4.71
N LYS A 17 -0.44 -3.88 -4.68
CA LYS A 17 -0.41 -5.15 -3.93
C LYS A 17 -0.76 -4.92 -2.47
N HIS A 18 -0.07 -3.98 -1.83
CA HIS A 18 -0.26 -3.66 -0.43
C HIS A 18 -1.69 -3.17 -0.16
N SER A 19 -2.18 -2.24 -0.97
CA SER A 19 -3.53 -1.69 -0.82
C SER A 19 -4.61 -2.76 -0.96
N MET A 20 -4.53 -3.61 -1.98
CA MET A 20 -5.48 -4.71 -2.14
C MET A 20 -5.36 -5.74 -1.00
N GLU A 21 -4.15 -6.02 -0.52
CA GLU A 21 -3.95 -6.94 0.61
C GLU A 21 -4.58 -6.41 1.90
N VAL A 22 -4.39 -5.12 2.21
CA VAL A 22 -5.00 -4.47 3.37
C VAL A 22 -6.52 -4.59 3.29
N HIS A 23 -7.10 -4.25 2.14
CA HIS A 23 -8.55 -4.37 1.91
C HIS A 23 -9.07 -5.80 2.02
N TYR A 24 -8.31 -6.79 1.54
CA TYR A 24 -8.65 -8.20 1.71
C TYR A 24 -8.78 -8.57 3.18
N TYR A 25 -7.81 -8.18 4.01
CA TYR A 25 -7.88 -8.45 5.45
C TYR A 25 -8.99 -7.67 6.14
N LEU A 26 -9.24 -6.41 5.76
CA LEU A 26 -10.37 -5.64 6.29
C LEU A 26 -11.70 -6.35 6.05
N GLU A 27 -11.94 -6.86 4.84
CA GLU A 27 -13.15 -7.63 4.53
C GLU A 27 -13.23 -8.94 5.32
N LYS A 28 -12.14 -9.74 5.36
CA LYS A 28 -12.15 -11.03 6.08
C LYS A 28 -12.31 -10.90 7.60
N LEU A 29 -11.92 -9.75 8.15
CA LEU A 29 -12.07 -9.43 9.56
C LEU A 29 -13.37 -8.69 9.87
N ASN A 30 -14.23 -8.45 8.86
CA ASN A 30 -15.47 -7.66 8.94
C ASN A 30 -15.25 -6.22 9.47
N LEU A 31 -14.14 -5.59 9.06
CA LEU A 31 -13.74 -4.24 9.44
C LEU A 31 -14.10 -3.23 8.34
N HIS A 32 -15.39 -2.92 8.21
CA HIS A 32 -15.93 -2.10 7.11
C HIS A 32 -15.94 -0.58 7.37
N SER A 33 -15.32 -0.12 8.45
CA SER A 33 -15.36 1.30 8.85
C SER A 33 -14.46 2.20 8.01
N PHE A 34 -13.64 1.65 7.11
CA PHE A 34 -12.78 2.43 6.24
C PHE A 34 -13.47 2.85 4.94
N ASN A 35 -13.81 4.13 4.84
CA ASN A 35 -14.32 4.73 3.62
C ASN A 35 -13.18 5.16 2.69
N GLY A 36 -12.79 4.31 1.74
CA GLY A 36 -11.81 4.63 0.68
C GLY A 36 -10.93 3.45 0.27
N LEU A 37 -10.07 3.67 -0.72
CA LEU A 37 -9.01 2.77 -1.15
C LEU A 37 -7.72 3.14 -0.43
N HIS A 38 -7.21 2.20 0.37
CA HIS A 38 -6.02 2.40 1.20
C HIS A 38 -4.86 2.86 0.31
N ASP A 39 -4.08 3.86 0.71
CA ASP A 39 -2.99 4.41 -0.11
C ASP A 39 -3.33 4.97 -1.50
N LEU A 40 -4.60 4.97 -1.98
CA LEU A 40 -4.91 5.25 -3.39
C LEU A 40 -5.86 6.44 -3.67
N ASP A 41 -6.85 6.76 -2.84
CA ASP A 41 -7.95 7.67 -3.25
C ASP A 41 -8.16 8.93 -2.39
N ARG A 42 -7.32 9.16 -1.37
CA ARG A 42 -7.35 10.37 -0.52
C ARG A 42 -6.22 11.35 -0.86
N PRO A 43 -6.31 12.64 -0.50
CA PRO A 43 -5.20 13.57 -0.65
C PRO A 43 -3.90 13.03 -0.02
N ASN A 44 -2.77 13.31 -0.67
CA ASN A 44 -1.46 12.77 -0.36
C ASN A 44 -1.36 11.23 -0.46
N ASN A 45 -2.13 10.63 -1.38
CA ASN A 45 -2.05 9.19 -1.63
C ASN A 45 -0.76 8.80 -2.38
N LYS A 46 -0.40 7.52 -2.30
CA LYS A 46 0.83 6.98 -2.90
C LYS A 46 0.83 7.01 -4.44
N PHE A 47 -0.31 7.28 -5.08
CA PHE A 47 -0.44 7.45 -6.55
C PHE A 47 -0.36 8.91 -7.02
N GLU A 48 -0.30 9.89 -6.12
CA GLU A 48 -0.07 11.28 -6.54
C GLU A 48 1.33 11.43 -7.14
N THR A 49 1.43 12.08 -8.30
CA THR A 49 2.66 12.13 -9.10
C THR A 49 3.89 12.54 -8.31
N ASN A 50 3.78 13.61 -7.51
CA ASN A 50 4.87 14.12 -6.68
C ASN A 50 5.32 13.17 -5.58
N ILE A 51 4.40 12.37 -5.02
CA ILE A 51 4.70 11.39 -3.97
C ILE A 51 5.31 10.15 -4.62
N ALA A 52 4.66 9.64 -5.67
CA ALA A 52 5.07 8.43 -6.36
C ALA A 52 6.48 8.54 -6.94
N LEU A 53 6.81 9.65 -7.61
CA LEU A 53 8.14 9.86 -8.21
C LEU A 53 9.28 9.94 -7.18
N ARG A 54 8.99 10.40 -5.96
CA ARG A 54 9.97 10.49 -4.87
C ARG A 54 10.15 9.14 -4.19
N LEU A 55 9.05 8.48 -3.85
CA LEU A 55 9.08 7.19 -3.16
C LEU A 55 9.59 6.06 -4.08
N ALA A 56 9.36 6.17 -5.39
CA ALA A 56 9.88 5.23 -6.37
C ALA A 56 11.41 5.20 -6.45
N LEU A 57 12.13 6.24 -6.00
CA LEU A 57 13.59 6.23 -5.94
C LEU A 57 14.12 5.10 -5.05
N GLY A 58 13.37 4.67 -4.03
CA GLY A 58 13.73 3.53 -3.18
C GLY A 58 13.78 2.18 -3.92
N PHE A 59 13.24 2.11 -5.14
CA PHE A 59 13.29 0.91 -6.00
C PHE A 59 14.49 0.90 -6.96
N ARG A 60 15.36 1.92 -6.88
CA ARG A 60 16.63 1.94 -7.62
C ARG A 60 17.60 0.94 -7.01
N GLU A 61 18.32 0.23 -7.88
CA GLU A 61 19.34 -0.74 -7.47
C GLU A 61 20.54 -0.02 -6.81
N GLY A 62 21.16 -0.65 -5.81
CA GLY A 62 22.28 -0.07 -5.06
C GLY A 62 21.84 0.61 -3.74
N ASN A 63 22.53 1.69 -3.36
CA ASN A 63 22.34 2.37 -2.07
C ASN A 63 21.31 3.52 -2.15
N ALA A 64 20.17 3.27 -2.82
CA ALA A 64 19.18 4.30 -3.13
C ALA A 64 18.66 5.06 -1.89
N GLU A 65 18.51 4.37 -0.76
CA GLU A 65 18.03 4.97 0.50
C GLU A 65 19.02 5.98 1.09
N THR A 66 20.31 5.81 0.82
CA THR A 66 21.36 6.76 1.24
C THR A 66 21.52 7.87 0.21
N GLU A 67 21.56 7.52 -1.07
CA GLU A 67 21.79 8.46 -2.18
C GLU A 67 20.64 9.46 -2.35
N PHE A 68 19.39 8.99 -2.25
CA PHE A 68 18.18 9.79 -2.43
C PHE A 68 17.42 10.03 -1.13
N LYS A 69 18.12 9.97 0.01
CA LYS A 69 17.53 10.07 1.35
C LYS A 69 16.59 11.26 1.48
N GLN A 70 17.01 12.44 0.99
CA GLN A 70 16.24 13.68 1.12
C GLN A 70 14.95 13.64 0.29
N GLU A 71 15.02 13.17 -0.96
CA GLU A 71 13.85 13.05 -1.82
C GLU A 71 12.84 12.02 -1.30
N ILE A 72 13.34 10.86 -0.89
CA ILE A 72 12.52 9.79 -0.31
C ILE A 72 11.84 10.30 0.97
N GLU A 73 12.59 10.93 1.90
CA GLU A 73 12.04 11.48 3.14
C GLU A 73 10.98 12.56 2.87
N SER A 74 11.19 13.42 1.87
CA SER A 74 10.19 14.40 1.46
C SER A 74 8.90 13.73 0.94
N GLY A 75 9.02 12.67 0.14
CA GLY A 75 7.86 11.88 -0.29
C GLY A 75 7.12 11.23 0.87
N ILE A 76 7.87 10.67 1.84
CA ILE A 76 7.32 10.08 3.07
C ILE A 76 6.55 11.13 3.87
N GLN A 77 7.10 12.34 4.05
CA GLN A 77 6.45 13.41 4.81
C GLN A 77 5.17 13.91 4.15
N LEU A 78 5.14 14.01 2.82
CA LEU A 78 3.92 14.33 2.09
C LEU A 78 2.85 13.27 2.35
N HIS A 79 3.18 12.00 2.15
CA HIS A 79 2.25 10.90 2.31
C HIS A 79 1.77 10.71 3.77
N ARG A 80 2.65 10.91 4.76
CA ARG A 80 2.33 10.86 6.20
C ARG A 80 1.31 11.91 6.67
N LYS A 81 0.88 12.84 5.81
CA LYS A 81 -0.29 13.68 6.06
C LYS A 81 -1.59 12.88 6.12
N GLN A 82 -1.59 11.62 5.67
CA GLN A 82 -2.68 10.69 5.89
C GLN A 82 -2.67 10.19 7.35
N LYS A 83 -3.81 10.38 8.05
CA LYS A 83 -3.94 10.20 9.50
C LYS A 83 -3.64 8.79 10.00
N HIS A 84 -3.98 7.77 9.22
CA HIS A 84 -3.89 6.38 9.64
C HIS A 84 -2.45 5.88 9.86
N HIS A 85 -1.41 6.61 9.42
CA HIS A 85 0.01 6.27 9.70
C HIS A 85 0.57 6.88 10.99
N GLN A 86 -0.23 7.64 11.74
CA GLN A 86 0.24 8.36 12.92
C GLN A 86 -0.30 7.76 14.23
N ILE A 87 -1.07 6.68 14.14
CA ILE A 87 -1.95 6.25 15.22
C ILE A 87 -1.26 5.34 16.21
N LEU A 88 -0.37 4.45 15.75
CA LEU A 88 0.45 3.65 16.65
C LEU A 88 1.33 4.52 17.59
N LYS A 89 1.55 5.79 17.25
CA LYS A 89 2.33 6.75 18.04
C LYS A 89 1.49 7.58 19.01
N LYS A 90 0.16 7.42 19.03
CA LYS A 90 -0.73 8.19 19.92
C LYS A 90 -0.84 7.51 21.28
N THR A 91 -0.72 8.30 22.34
CA THR A 91 -0.92 7.88 23.74
C THR A 91 -2.38 7.81 24.13
N ASN A 92 -3.21 8.71 23.60
CA ASN A 92 -4.65 8.76 23.85
C ASN A 92 -5.39 8.62 22.52
N LEU A 93 -6.09 7.51 22.33
CA LEU A 93 -6.90 7.23 21.15
C LEU A 93 -8.37 7.52 21.45
N GLU A 94 -8.98 8.36 20.63
CA GLU A 94 -10.43 8.53 20.68
C GLU A 94 -11.14 7.31 20.06
N THR A 95 -12.36 7.01 20.51
CA THR A 95 -13.16 5.89 19.95
C THR A 95 -13.34 5.98 18.43
N SER A 96 -13.37 7.20 17.90
CA SER A 96 -13.45 7.50 16.46
C SER A 96 -12.23 7.02 15.65
N GLU A 97 -11.09 6.81 16.30
CA GLU A 97 -9.79 6.52 15.65
C GLU A 97 -9.45 5.01 15.65
N TYR A 98 -10.29 4.17 16.24
CA TYR A 98 -10.06 2.71 16.30
C TYR A 98 -10.02 2.07 14.91
N SER A 99 -10.84 2.53 13.98
CA SER A 99 -10.84 2.03 12.60
C SER A 99 -9.49 2.26 11.92
N GLU A 100 -8.93 3.45 12.10
CA GLU A 100 -7.65 3.84 11.54
C GLU A 100 -6.48 3.11 12.23
N LEU A 101 -6.57 2.81 13.53
CA LEU A 101 -5.61 1.94 14.25
C LEU A 101 -5.56 0.54 13.64
N LEU A 102 -6.71 -0.07 13.38
CA LEU A 102 -6.78 -1.43 12.85
C LEU A 102 -6.14 -1.52 11.46
N ILE A 103 -6.34 -0.48 10.64
CA ILE A 103 -5.66 -0.34 9.36
C ILE A 103 -4.15 -0.21 9.56
N ASP A 104 -3.69 0.67 10.46
CA ASP A 104 -2.26 0.85 10.72
C ASP A 104 -1.59 -0.47 11.17
N ILE A 105 -2.28 -1.28 11.97
CA ILE A 105 -1.81 -2.62 12.36
C ILE A 105 -1.72 -3.56 11.14
N ILE A 106 -2.79 -3.66 10.33
CA ILE A 106 -2.78 -4.49 9.11
C ILE A 106 -1.67 -4.01 8.15
N CYS A 107 -1.50 -2.70 8.02
CA CYS A 107 -0.44 -2.09 7.24
C CYS A 107 0.94 -2.47 7.78
N ALA A 108 1.20 -2.30 9.07
CA ALA A 108 2.48 -2.65 9.69
C ALA A 108 2.81 -4.14 9.53
N VAL A 109 1.80 -5.01 9.57
CA VAL A 109 1.93 -6.46 9.33
C VAL A 109 2.30 -6.77 7.88
N LYS A 110 1.67 -6.07 6.92
CA LYS A 110 1.71 -6.44 5.49
C LYS A 110 2.60 -5.56 4.62
N GLU A 111 3.07 -4.45 5.13
CA GLU A 111 3.93 -3.55 4.38
C GLU A 111 5.32 -4.17 4.19
N GLN A 112 5.55 -4.72 2.99
CA GLN A 112 6.90 -5.07 2.53
C GLN A 112 7.62 -3.78 2.15
N ARG A 113 8.30 -3.14 3.11
CA ARG A 113 9.21 -2.03 2.78
C ARG A 113 10.53 -2.62 2.27
N SER A 114 11.19 -1.96 1.31
CA SER A 114 12.54 -2.34 0.84
C SER A 114 13.55 -2.52 1.99
N TYR A 115 13.36 -1.76 3.08
CA TYR A 115 14.16 -1.78 4.31
C TYR A 115 13.57 -2.59 5.47
N HIS A 116 12.35 -3.11 5.33
CA HIS A 116 11.79 -4.05 6.29
C HIS A 116 11.65 -5.39 5.58
N LYS A 117 12.61 -6.29 5.86
CA LYS A 117 12.43 -7.73 5.59
C LYS A 117 11.01 -8.10 6.05
N LYS A 118 10.32 -8.95 5.29
CA LYS A 118 8.99 -9.46 5.65
C LYS A 118 9.07 -9.87 7.12
N ARG A 119 8.44 -9.08 7.99
CA ARG A 119 8.59 -9.32 9.43
C ARG A 119 7.91 -10.64 9.73
N ALA A 120 8.59 -11.51 10.46
CA ALA A 120 7.92 -12.66 11.03
C ALA A 120 6.78 -12.14 11.92
N TRP A 121 5.70 -12.90 12.04
CA TRP A 121 4.58 -12.50 12.88
C TRP A 121 5.01 -12.14 14.31
N ASP A 122 6.03 -12.82 14.83
CA ASP A 122 6.58 -12.57 16.16
C ASP A 122 7.30 -11.21 16.25
N GLU A 123 8.02 -10.78 15.22
CA GLU A 123 8.66 -9.46 15.16
C GLU A 123 7.61 -8.32 15.11
N ILE A 124 6.45 -8.59 14.49
CA ILE A 124 5.34 -7.63 14.47
C ILE A 124 4.71 -7.50 15.86
N LEU A 125 4.48 -8.63 16.53
CA LEU A 125 3.95 -8.66 17.90
C LEU A 125 4.91 -7.97 18.88
N GLU A 126 6.22 -8.20 18.75
CA GLU A 126 7.24 -7.52 19.54
C GLU A 126 7.23 -6.01 19.30
N HIS A 127 7.15 -5.57 18.04
CA HIS A 127 7.06 -4.15 17.72
C HIS A 127 5.83 -3.49 18.33
N ILE A 128 4.68 -4.15 18.27
CA ILE A 128 3.43 -3.68 18.89
C ILE A 128 3.57 -3.61 20.41
N GLU A 129 4.21 -4.60 21.02
CA GLU A 129 4.47 -4.61 22.47
C GLU A 129 5.37 -3.45 22.91
N LEU A 130 6.34 -3.06 22.09
CA LEU A 130 7.27 -1.97 22.38
C LEU A 130 6.67 -0.57 22.10
N GLU A 131 5.95 -0.42 21.00
CA GLU A 131 5.54 0.90 20.50
C GLU A 131 4.16 1.36 20.97
N LEU A 132 3.23 0.44 21.28
CA LEU A 132 1.90 0.84 21.75
C LEU A 132 1.93 1.15 23.25
N PRO A 133 1.65 2.38 23.69
CA PRO A 133 1.69 2.72 25.12
C PRO A 133 0.49 2.17 25.92
N ASN A 134 -0.61 1.83 25.25
CA ASN A 134 -1.87 1.46 25.90
C ASN A 134 -2.09 -0.07 25.91
N PRO A 135 -2.19 -0.72 27.08
CA PRO A 135 -2.40 -2.16 27.19
C PRO A 135 -3.62 -2.70 26.44
N LYS A 136 -4.75 -1.98 26.47
CA LYS A 136 -5.97 -2.42 25.78
C LYS A 136 -5.80 -2.45 24.26
N LEU A 137 -5.01 -1.52 23.73
CA LEU A 137 -4.71 -1.46 22.30
C LEU A 137 -3.73 -2.56 21.89
N LYS A 138 -2.77 -2.89 22.76
CA LYS A 138 -1.90 -4.06 22.56
C LYS A 138 -2.72 -5.33 22.47
N ASP A 139 -3.64 -5.55 23.41
CA ASP A 139 -4.49 -6.76 23.41
C ASP A 139 -5.36 -6.84 22.16
N LEU A 140 -5.95 -5.71 21.74
CA LEU A 140 -6.70 -5.62 20.50
C LEU A 140 -5.84 -5.95 19.27
N ALA A 141 -4.63 -5.38 19.20
CA ALA A 141 -3.70 -5.62 18.10
C ALA A 141 -3.22 -7.07 18.03
N LYS A 142 -2.92 -7.68 19.18
CA LYS A 142 -2.58 -9.10 19.29
C LYS A 142 -3.74 -9.98 18.82
N ALA A 143 -4.95 -9.72 19.32
CA ALA A 143 -6.14 -10.45 18.90
C ALA A 143 -6.43 -10.32 17.40
N LEU A 144 -6.17 -9.14 16.82
CA LEU A 144 -6.29 -8.92 15.38
C LEU A 144 -5.27 -9.76 14.60
N ILE A 145 -4.01 -9.77 15.05
CA ILE A 145 -2.93 -10.53 14.40
C ILE A 145 -3.19 -12.03 14.44
N GLU A 146 -3.64 -12.57 15.57
CA GLU A 146 -3.99 -13.99 15.65
C GLU A 146 -5.12 -14.35 14.67
N LYS A 147 -6.16 -13.51 14.56
CA LYS A 147 -7.20 -13.70 13.53
C LYS A 147 -6.64 -13.61 12.10
N MET A 148 -5.69 -12.71 11.84
CA MET A 148 -5.05 -12.61 10.53
C MET A 148 -4.24 -13.85 10.16
N ARG A 149 -3.63 -14.54 11.15
CA ARG A 149 -2.88 -15.79 10.94
C ARG A 149 -3.79 -16.93 10.49
N GLU A 150 -5.06 -16.93 10.90
CA GLU A 150 -6.06 -17.94 10.52
C GLU A 150 -6.62 -17.71 9.11
N ILE A 151 -6.46 -16.51 8.55
CA ILE A 151 -6.95 -16.15 7.23
C ILE A 151 -5.92 -16.57 6.16
N ARG A 152 -6.38 -17.32 5.15
CA ARG A 152 -5.55 -17.69 3.99
C ARG A 152 -4.97 -16.44 3.32
N GLU A 153 -3.64 -16.43 3.09
CA GLU A 153 -2.99 -15.31 2.40
C GLU A 153 -3.53 -15.15 0.95
N PRO A 154 -3.82 -13.91 0.51
CA PRO A 154 -4.25 -13.66 -0.85
C PRO A 154 -3.08 -13.78 -1.85
N GLU A 155 -3.38 -14.12 -3.11
CA GLU A 155 -2.36 -14.32 -4.16
C GLU A 155 -1.85 -13.00 -4.78
N VAL A 156 -1.40 -12.05 -3.94
CA VAL A 156 -0.93 -10.72 -4.34
C VAL A 156 0.25 -10.74 -5.32
N ASN A 157 1.01 -11.84 -5.35
CA ASN A 157 2.12 -12.01 -6.29
C ASN A 157 1.68 -12.08 -7.76
N LYS A 158 0.41 -12.40 -8.03
CA LYS A 158 -0.16 -12.39 -9.39
C LYS A 158 -0.40 -10.97 -9.93
N ILE A 159 -0.34 -9.95 -9.08
CA ILE A 159 -0.44 -8.54 -9.48
C ILE A 159 0.93 -8.11 -10.01
N THR A 160 1.06 -7.94 -11.33
CA THR A 160 2.36 -7.63 -11.97
C THR A 160 2.39 -6.24 -12.61
N ASN A 161 1.23 -5.63 -12.84
CA ASN A 161 1.09 -4.33 -13.47
C ASN A 161 -0.27 -3.70 -13.08
N LEU A 162 -0.45 -2.42 -13.41
CA LEU A 162 -1.66 -1.64 -13.08
C LEU A 162 -2.79 -1.75 -14.11
N ARG A 163 -2.53 -2.27 -15.32
CA ARG A 163 -3.53 -2.37 -16.40
C ARG A 163 -4.42 -3.59 -16.22
N GLU A 164 -3.79 -4.71 -15.95
CA GLU A 164 -4.39 -6.03 -15.87
C GLU A 164 -3.84 -6.75 -14.63
N PHE A 165 -4.68 -6.83 -13.61
CA PHE A 165 -4.36 -7.55 -12.38
C PHE A 165 -5.61 -8.31 -11.90
N PRO A 166 -5.45 -9.51 -11.31
CA PRO A 166 -6.59 -10.32 -10.90
C PRO A 166 -7.27 -9.76 -9.65
N ASN A 167 -8.54 -10.10 -9.48
CA ASN A 167 -9.19 -9.98 -8.17
C ASN A 167 -8.58 -11.03 -7.23
N ILE A 168 -8.09 -10.61 -6.05
CA ILE A 168 -7.46 -11.50 -5.05
C ILE A 168 -8.45 -12.04 -4.01
N GLY A 169 -9.75 -11.94 -4.29
CA GLY A 169 -10.83 -12.35 -3.39
C GLY A 169 -11.50 -11.20 -2.64
N LEU A 170 -11.40 -9.98 -3.18
CA LEU A 170 -12.17 -8.80 -2.76
C LEU A 170 -13.60 -8.86 -3.30
N GLU A 171 -14.52 -8.14 -2.67
CA GLU A 171 -15.82 -7.89 -3.28
C GLU A 171 -15.69 -7.20 -4.65
N GLU A 172 -16.55 -7.59 -5.59
CA GLU A 172 -16.45 -7.16 -6.99
C GLU A 172 -16.55 -5.64 -7.15
N ASN A 173 -17.40 -4.98 -6.34
CA ASN A 173 -17.52 -3.53 -6.38
C ASN A 173 -16.25 -2.82 -5.90
N LEU A 174 -15.58 -3.36 -4.87
CA LEU A 174 -14.32 -2.82 -4.39
C LEU A 174 -13.21 -3.04 -5.42
N TYR A 175 -13.13 -4.25 -5.99
CA TYR A 175 -12.20 -4.56 -7.07
C TYR A 175 -12.36 -3.62 -8.29
N LYS A 176 -13.60 -3.31 -8.69
CA LYS A 176 -13.87 -2.32 -9.75
C LYS A 176 -13.32 -0.93 -9.40
N LYS A 177 -13.46 -0.48 -8.15
CA LYS A 177 -12.89 0.81 -7.71
C LYS A 177 -11.36 0.82 -7.83
N PHE A 178 -10.69 -0.27 -7.44
CA PHE A 178 -9.25 -0.42 -7.66
C PHE A 178 -8.87 -0.31 -9.15
N ARG A 179 -9.60 -1.01 -10.03
CA ARG A 179 -9.35 -0.95 -11.49
C ARG A 179 -9.49 0.47 -12.04
N VAL A 180 -10.56 1.18 -11.67
CA VAL A 180 -10.77 2.58 -12.08
C VAL A 180 -9.63 3.46 -11.60
N ARG A 181 -9.27 3.35 -10.32
CA ARG A 181 -8.23 4.21 -9.73
C ARG A 181 -6.85 3.98 -10.34
N CYS A 182 -6.50 2.73 -10.66
CA CYS A 182 -5.28 2.41 -11.40
C CYS A 182 -5.29 2.98 -12.82
N ALA A 183 -6.42 2.93 -13.52
CA ALA A 183 -6.55 3.50 -14.86
C ALA A 183 -6.36 5.02 -14.84
N GLU A 184 -6.99 5.72 -13.89
CA GLU A 184 -6.82 7.17 -13.69
C GLU A 184 -5.37 7.55 -13.42
N ALA A 185 -4.69 6.80 -12.54
CA ALA A 185 -3.29 7.07 -12.22
C ALA A 185 -2.38 6.88 -13.45
N LEU A 186 -2.58 5.80 -14.21
CA LEU A 186 -1.84 5.57 -15.46
C LEU A 186 -2.04 6.70 -16.46
N GLU A 187 -3.27 7.22 -16.58
CA GLU A 187 -3.56 8.36 -17.45
C GLU A 187 -2.87 9.65 -16.96
N ALA A 188 -2.89 9.91 -15.65
CA ALA A 188 -2.19 11.06 -15.06
C ALA A 188 -0.67 11.00 -15.31
N PHE A 189 -0.04 9.85 -15.04
CA PHE A 189 1.40 9.69 -15.30
C PHE A 189 1.76 9.83 -16.78
N TYR A 190 0.89 9.37 -17.69
CA TYR A 190 1.09 9.57 -19.12
C TYR A 190 0.98 11.05 -19.51
N LYS A 191 -0.06 11.74 -19.05
CA LYS A 191 -0.30 13.17 -19.37
C LYS A 191 0.77 14.09 -18.79
N GLU A 192 1.12 13.90 -17.53
CA GLU A 192 2.01 14.81 -16.80
C GLU A 192 3.49 14.58 -17.10
N LEU A 193 3.89 13.34 -17.37
CA LEU A 193 5.30 12.97 -17.48
C LEU A 193 5.69 12.47 -18.87
N GLY A 194 4.73 12.30 -19.78
CA GLY A 194 4.95 11.62 -21.07
C GLY A 194 5.37 10.16 -20.90
N LEU A 195 5.20 9.58 -19.72
CA LEU A 195 5.66 8.23 -19.40
C LEU A 195 4.59 7.22 -19.80
N LEU A 196 4.87 6.47 -20.87
CA LEU A 196 4.18 5.21 -21.11
C LEU A 196 4.69 4.17 -20.11
N LEU A 197 4.09 4.17 -18.93
CA LEU A 197 4.28 3.10 -17.95
C LEU A 197 3.71 1.82 -18.56
N PHE A 198 4.54 0.78 -18.58
CA PHE A 198 4.31 -0.52 -19.19
C PHE A 198 4.24 -0.44 -20.73
N LYS A 199 5.19 -1.08 -21.43
CA LYS A 199 5.11 -1.20 -22.90
C LYS A 199 3.74 -1.76 -23.29
N ARG A 200 3.10 -1.25 -24.36
CA ARG A 200 2.07 -2.07 -25.04
C ARG A 200 2.75 -3.40 -25.33
N LEU A 201 2.21 -4.51 -24.83
CA LEU A 201 2.51 -5.80 -25.40
C LEU A 201 2.09 -5.67 -26.88
N LYS A 202 3.06 -5.39 -27.75
CA LYS A 202 2.85 -5.54 -29.19
C LYS A 202 2.51 -7.02 -29.35
N ASN A 203 1.35 -7.27 -29.96
CA ASN A 203 0.82 -8.55 -30.41
C ASN A 203 -0.14 -9.25 -29.42
N SER A 204 -1.35 -8.73 -29.27
CA SER A 204 -2.49 -9.60 -29.57
C SER A 204 -2.84 -9.35 -31.03
N PRO A 205 -2.63 -10.31 -31.95
CA PRO A 205 -3.29 -10.22 -33.23
C PRO A 205 -4.79 -10.27 -32.92
N THR A 206 -5.50 -9.21 -33.30
CA THR A 206 -6.87 -9.34 -33.76
C THR A 206 -6.86 -10.48 -34.77
N LYS A 207 -7.24 -11.69 -34.33
CA LYS A 207 -7.78 -12.66 -35.25
C LYS A 207 -9.21 -12.23 -35.48
N ASP A 208 -9.38 -11.48 -36.56
CA ASP A 208 -10.55 -11.66 -37.40
C ASP A 208 -10.73 -13.18 -37.60
N LEU A 209 -11.87 -13.69 -37.13
CA LEU A 209 -12.67 -14.77 -37.71
C LEU A 209 -14.01 -14.81 -36.96
#